data_AF-A0A259HCC3-F1
#
_entry.id   AF-A0A259HCC3-F1
#
_cell.length_a   1.000
_cell.length_b   1.000
_cell.length_c   1.000
_cell.angle_alpha   90.00
_cell.angle_beta   90.00
_cell.angle_gamma   90.00
#
_symmetry.space_group_name_H-M   'P 1'
#
loop_
_entity.id
_entity.type
_entity.pdbx_description
1 polymer ?
#
loop_
_entity_poly.entity_id
_entity_poly.type
_entity_poly.pdbx_seq_one_letter_code
_entity_poly.pdbx_strand_id
1 'polypeptide(L)' 'MSIITTIKNIFRFYGEGFKNMKVGKTLWGIIGIKIILFFVIIKWLFFPNILKEHFHTDQERSDYILNQLTQGK' A
#
# COMPACT_ATOMS: atom_id res chain seq x y z
N MET A 1 27.84 14.51 -23.51
CA MET A 1 27.16 13.32 -24.07
C MET A 1 27.69 12.02 -23.44
N SER A 2 27.64 11.91 -22.11
CA SER A 2 28.22 10.75 -21.38
C SER A 2 27.33 10.31 -20.22
N ILE A 3 26.77 11.26 -19.47
CA ILE A 3 25.89 10.99 -18.31
C ILE A 3 24.65 10.17 -18.70
N ILE A 4 23.97 10.50 -19.80
CA ILE A 4 22.79 9.76 -20.26
C ILE A 4 23.12 8.29 -20.58
N THR A 5 24.29 8.04 -21.17
CA THR A 5 24.77 6.69 -21.49
C THR A 5 25.12 5.91 -20.22
N THR A 6 25.77 6.55 -19.25
CA THR A 6 26.09 5.94 -17.95
C THR A 6 24.83 5.56 -17.20
N ILE A 7 23.84 6.45 -17.13
CA ILE A 7 22.54 6.18 -16.50
C ILE A 7 21.84 5.00 -17.20
N LYS A 8 21.80 5.00 -18.53
CA LYS A 8 21.22 3.89 -19.31
C LYS A 8 21.91 2.55 -19.02
N ASN A 9 23.24 2.55 -18.88
CA ASN A 9 24.01 1.36 -18.57
C ASN A 9 23.75 0.86 -17.14
N ILE A 10 23.61 1.77 -16.18
CA ILE A 10 23.24 1.43 -14.79
C ILE A 10 21.85 0.78 -14.76
N PHE A 11 20.85 1.37 -15.41
CA PHE A 11 19.51 0.78 -15.49
C PHE A 11 19.53 -0.60 -16.14
N ARG A 12 20.29 -0.76 -17.24
CA ARG A 12 20.43 -2.07 -17.90
C ARG A 12 21.10 -3.09 -16.99
N PHE A 13 22.15 -2.70 -16.27
CA PHE A 13 22.85 -3.58 -15.32
C PHE A 13 21.92 -4.08 -14.20
N TYR A 14 21.15 -3.17 -13.57
CA TYR A 14 20.19 -3.57 -12.54
C TYR A 14 19.04 -4.41 -13.10
N GLY A 15 18.52 -4.08 -14.28
CA GLY A 15 17.46 -4.84 -14.94
C GLY A 15 17.92 -6.25 -15.35
N GLU A 16 19.09 -6.37 -15.97
CA GLU A 16 19.68 -7.66 -16.36
C GLU A 16 20.09 -8.48 -15.13
N GLY A 17 20.71 -7.85 -14.13
CA GLY A 17 21.06 -8.48 -12.87
C GLY A 17 19.82 -9.06 -12.18
N PHE A 18 18.80 -8.25 -11.98
CA PHE A 18 17.55 -8.69 -11.34
C PHE A 18 16.84 -9.80 -12.13
N LYS A 19 16.80 -9.70 -13.47
CA LYS A 19 16.22 -10.72 -14.34
C LYS A 19 16.92 -12.08 -14.19
N ASN A 20 18.25 -12.08 -14.06
CA ASN A 20 19.06 -13.28 -13.96
C ASN A 20 19.19 -13.83 -12.51
N MET A 21 18.78 -13.06 -11.49
CA MET A 21 18.86 -13.48 -10.09
C MET A 21 17.73 -14.43 -9.67
N LYS A 22 18.07 -15.66 -9.26
CA LYS A 22 17.08 -16.60 -8.69
C LYS A 22 16.66 -16.20 -7.26
N VAL A 23 17.62 -16.06 -6.36
CA VAL A 23 17.39 -15.77 -4.93
C VAL A 23 16.77 -14.38 -4.72
N GLY A 24 17.26 -13.37 -5.44
CA GLY A 24 16.76 -11.99 -5.31
C GLY A 24 15.28 -11.86 -5.69
N LYS A 25 14.83 -12.53 -6.75
CA LYS A 25 13.42 -12.57 -7.14
C LYS A 25 12.55 -13.23 -6.07
N THR A 26 13.03 -14.32 -5.46
CA THR A 26 12.33 -14.98 -4.35
C THR A 26 12.21 -14.07 -3.13
N LEU A 27 13.30 -13.38 -2.74
CA LEU A 27 13.29 -12.44 -1.61
C LEU A 27 12.35 -11.26 -1.85
N TRP A 28 12.34 -10.69 -3.06
CA TRP A 28 11.40 -9.63 -3.41
C TRP A 28 9.93 -10.10 -3.34
N GLY A 29 9.66 -11.34 -3.74
CA GLY A 29 8.34 -11.96 -3.54
C GLY A 29 7.96 -12.05 -2.05
N ILE A 30 8.89 -12.51 -1.20
CA ILE A 30 8.69 -12.57 0.26
C ILE A 30 8.41 -11.18 0.84
N ILE A 31 9.16 -10.16 0.41
CA ILE A 31 8.96 -8.77 0.86
C ILE A 31 7.57 -8.28 0.44
N GLY A 32 7.16 -8.53 -0.82
CA GLY A 32 5.82 -8.16 -1.30
C GLY A 32 4.71 -8.79 -0.46
N ILE A 33 4.82 -10.09 -0.17
CA ILE A 33 3.87 -10.80 0.70
C ILE A 33 3.85 -10.19 2.11
N LYS A 34 5.02 -9.91 2.70
CA LYS A 34 5.10 -9.26 4.01
C LYS A 34 4.40 -7.90 4.01
N ILE A 35 4.60 -7.07 2.99
CA ILE A 35 3.96 -5.75 2.89
C ILE A 35 2.43 -5.89 2.86
N ILE A 36 1.90 -6.81 2.05
CA ILE A 36 0.46 -7.09 2.00
C ILE A 36 -0.05 -7.57 3.37
N LEU A 37 0.67 -8.49 4.00
CA LEU A 37 0.30 -9.02 5.32
C LEU A 37 0.29 -7.92 6.38
N PHE A 38 1.34 -7.08 6.44
CA PHE A 38 1.39 -5.94 7.34
C PHE A 38 0.26 -4.96 7.09
N PHE A 39 -0.05 -4.67 5.82
CA PHE A 39 -1.18 -3.81 5.46
C PHE A 39 -2.52 -4.38 5.96
N VAL A 40 -2.75 -5.68 5.79
CA VAL A 40 -3.98 -6.34 6.27
C VAL A 40 -4.06 -6.31 7.80
N ILE A 41 -2.98 -6.60 8.51
CA ILE A 41 -2.94 -6.56 9.98
C ILE A 41 -3.22 -5.15 10.49
N ILE A 42 -2.53 -4.15 9.95
CA ILE A 42 -2.73 -2.74 10.34
C ILE A 42 -4.17 -2.32 10.02
N LYS A 43 -4.68 -2.64 8.83
CA LYS A 43 -6.06 -2.33 8.47
C LYS A 43 -7.05 -2.96 9.45
N TRP A 44 -6.88 -4.23 9.76
CA TRP A 44 -7.80 -4.95 10.64
C TRP A 44 -7.78 -4.42 12.08
N LEU A 45 -6.59 -4.07 12.59
CA LEU A 45 -6.45 -3.56 13.95
C LEU A 45 -6.88 -2.10 14.10
N PHE A 46 -6.52 -1.23 13.15
CA PHE A 46 -6.72 0.22 13.27
C PHE A 46 -8.01 0.73 12.61
N PHE A 47 -8.66 -0.06 11.74
CA PHE A 47 -9.87 0.35 11.00
C PHE A 47 -11.00 -0.68 11.18
N PRO A 48 -11.59 -0.79 12.38
CA PRO A 48 -12.81 -1.57 12.57
C PRO A 48 -13.98 -1.01 11.75
N ASN A 49 -14.92 -1.87 11.36
CA ASN A 49 -16.10 -1.51 10.56
C ASN A 49 -17.19 -0.79 11.39
N ILE A 50 -16.82 0.25 12.13
CA ILE A 50 -17.71 0.99 13.06
C ILE A 50 -18.98 1.53 12.40
N LEU A 51 -18.88 1.95 11.13
CA LEU A 51 -20.01 2.53 10.39
C LEU A 51 -21.07 1.49 9.99
N LYS A 52 -20.68 0.22 9.84
CA LYS A 52 -21.62 -0.85 9.50
C LYS A 52 -22.25 -1.49 10.73
N GLU A 53 -21.61 -1.38 11.88
CA GLU A 53 -22.08 -1.96 13.14
C GLU A 53 -23.17 -1.10 13.80
N HIS A 54 -23.10 0.24 13.66
CA HIS A 54 -23.99 1.16 14.36
C HIS A 54 -25.09 1.81 13.49
N PHE A 55 -25.07 1.62 12.17
CA PHE A 55 -26.01 2.29 11.26
C PHE A 55 -26.56 1.34 10.20
N HIS A 56 -27.88 1.38 10.00
CA HIS A 56 -28.60 0.50 9.08
C HIS A 56 -28.71 1.07 7.67
N THR A 57 -28.81 2.40 7.54
CA THR A 57 -28.93 3.08 6.24
C THR A 57 -27.68 3.87 5.89
N ASP A 58 -27.38 3.99 4.59
CA ASP A 58 -26.24 4.81 4.13
C ASP A 58 -26.46 6.32 4.39
N GLN A 59 -27.72 6.75 4.45
CA GLN A 59 -28.09 8.12 4.81
C GLN A 59 -27.66 8.44 6.26
N GLU A 60 -28.01 7.58 7.22
CA GLU A 60 -27.61 7.74 8.63
C GLU A 60 -26.09 7.74 8.82
N ARG A 61 -25.36 6.91 8.06
CA ARG A 61 -23.89 6.88 8.07
C ARG A 61 -23.30 8.21 7.60
N SER A 62 -23.82 8.72 6.48
CA SER A 62 -23.35 9.97 5.89
C SER A 62 -23.60 11.14 6.84
N ASP A 63 -24.80 11.23 7.42
CA ASP A 63 -25.18 12.29 8.34
C ASP A 63 -24.36 12.25 9.63
N TYR A 64 -24.04 11.05 10.15
CA TYR A 64 -23.14 10.89 11.31
C TYR A 64 -21.72 11.39 11.03
N ILE A 65 -21.14 11.03 9.87
CA ILE A 65 -19.80 11.48 9.47
C ILE A 65 -19.78 12.99 9.26
N LEU A 66 -20.79 13.54 8.58
CA LEU A 66 -20.95 14.98 8.36
C LEU A 66 -21.00 15.73 9.69
N ASN A 67 -21.78 15.24 10.64
CA ASN A 67 -21.84 15.85 11.97
C ASN A 67 -20.48 15.78 12.69
N GLN A 68 -19.75 14.66 12.66
CA GLN A 68 -18.42 14.55 13.29
C GLN A 68 -17.37 15.48 12.64
N LEU A 69 -17.39 15.66 11.32
CA LEU A 69 -16.45 16.53 10.61
C LEU A 69 -16.77 18.02 10.79
N THR A 70 -18.05 18.37 10.98
CA THR A 70 -18.51 19.77 11.06
C THR A 70 -18.63 20.27 12.50
N GLN A 71 -18.94 19.39 13.46
CA GLN A 71 -19.01 19.69 14.90
C GLN A 71 -17.63 19.58 15.57
N GLY A 72 -16.56 19.92 14.85
CA GLY A 72 -15.19 19.88 15.36
C GLY A 72 -15.11 20.51 16.75
N LYS A 73 -14.78 19.70 17.75
CA LYS A 73 -14.08 20.20 18.94
C LYS A 73 -12.62 20.39 18.60
#